data_AF-A0A538N5K2-F1
#
_entry.id   AF-A0A538N5K2-F1
#
_cell.length_a   1.000
_cell.length_b   1.000
_cell.length_c   1.000
_cell.angle_alpha   90.00
_cell.angle_beta   90.00
_cell.angle_gamma   90.00
#
_symmetry.space_group_name_H-M   'P 1'
#
loop_
_entity.id
_entity.type
_entity.pdbx_description
1 polymer ?
#
loop_
_entity_poly.entity_id
_entity_poly.type
_entity_poly.pdbx_seq_one_letter_code
_entity_poly.pdbx_strand_id
1 'polypeptide(L)'
;MNAPEAGDIADLVAELRSGPLGERLADRRFRRQHAYEALVHNPDPIMREIGQQLRDGAIRPADILRIPEYTEAFRRGADRAAQRLDPERIADDLQTMIAQARDQDADDRRPARDEPRGGSGGKPAR
;
A
#
# COMPACT_ATOMS: atom_id res chain seq x y z
N MET A 1 -5.39 28.74 20.19
CA MET A 1 -4.99 28.20 18.87
C MET A 1 -5.66 26.86 18.77
N ASN A 2 -6.69 26.75 17.93
CA ASN A 2 -7.44 25.51 17.75
C ASN A 2 -6.55 24.52 17.00
N ALA A 3 -6.40 23.31 17.55
CA ALA A 3 -5.83 22.20 16.81
C ALA A 3 -6.60 22.05 15.48
N PRO A 4 -5.95 21.70 14.36
CA PRO A 4 -6.69 21.36 13.15
C PRO A 4 -7.74 20.32 13.56
N GLU A 5 -9.02 20.63 13.38
CA GLU A 5 -10.07 19.65 13.61
C GLU A 5 -9.67 18.46 12.74
N ALA A 6 -9.37 17.33 13.39
CA ALA A 6 -9.19 16.07 12.70
C ALA A 6 -10.43 15.90 11.83
N GLY A 7 -10.31 16.22 10.53
CA GLY A 7 -11.34 15.92 9.56
C GLY A 7 -11.70 14.47 9.83
N ASP A 8 -12.99 14.20 10.06
CA ASP A 8 -13.45 12.95 10.65
C ASP A 8 -12.68 11.81 9.97
N ILE A 9 -12.01 10.96 10.74
CA ILE A 9 -11.24 9.85 10.18
C ILE A 9 -12.12 9.07 9.19
N ALA A 10 -13.44 9.03 9.43
CA ALA A 10 -14.42 8.50 8.49
C ALA A 10 -14.42 9.23 7.12
N ASP A 11 -14.39 10.55 7.09
CA ASP A 11 -14.31 11.37 5.88
C ASP A 11 -12.99 11.16 5.14
N LEU A 12 -11.86 11.15 5.86
CA LEU A 12 -10.54 10.86 5.27
C LEU A 12 -10.49 9.45 4.66
N VAL A 13 -11.08 8.47 5.34
CA VAL A 13 -11.20 7.10 4.81
C VAL A 13 -12.12 7.08 3.59
N ALA A 14 -13.23 7.83 3.59
CA ALA A 14 -14.13 7.93 2.44
C ALA A 14 -13.44 8.55 1.22
N GLU A 15 -12.67 9.62 1.44
CA GLU A 15 -11.87 10.28 0.40
C GLU A 15 -10.83 9.32 -0.18
N LEU A 16 -10.03 8.66 0.68
CA LEU A 16 -9.04 7.67 0.26
C LEU A 16 -9.67 6.53 -0.57
N ARG A 17 -10.84 6.03 -0.14
CA ARG A 17 -11.58 4.97 -0.84
C ARG A 17 -12.09 5.40 -2.22
N SER A 18 -12.48 6.66 -2.37
CA SER A 18 -12.93 7.22 -3.65
C SER A 18 -11.80 7.55 -4.61
N GLY A 19 -10.55 7.58 -4.11
CA GLY A 19 -9.37 7.89 -4.89
C GLY A 19 -8.73 6.65 -5.56
N PRO A 20 -7.67 6.88 -6.37
CA PRO A 20 -6.98 5.83 -7.12
C PRO A 20 -6.40 4.71 -6.23
N LEU A 21 -5.85 5.09 -5.06
CA LEU A 21 -5.38 4.12 -4.08
C LEU A 21 -6.53 3.27 -3.52
N GLY A 22 -7.70 3.87 -3.29
CA GLY A 22 -8.92 3.17 -2.91
C GLY A 22 -9.37 2.14 -3.94
N GLU A 23 -9.34 2.49 -5.23
CA GLU A 23 -9.65 1.55 -6.34
C GLU A 23 -8.66 0.37 -6.37
N ARG A 24 -7.36 0.64 -6.22
CA ARG A 24 -6.33 -0.42 -6.13
C ARG A 24 -6.56 -1.30 -4.90
N LEU A 25 -6.87 -0.69 -3.76
CA LEU A 25 -7.21 -1.41 -2.53
C LEU A 25 -8.52 -2.18 -2.65
N ALA A 26 -9.40 -1.91 -3.62
CA ALA A 26 -10.57 -2.75 -3.91
C ALA A 26 -10.19 -4.07 -4.62
N ASP A 27 -9.05 -4.13 -5.31
CA ASP A 27 -8.53 -5.36 -5.91
C ASP A 27 -7.98 -6.33 -4.83
N ARG A 28 -8.57 -7.52 -4.77
CA ARG A 28 -8.16 -8.59 -3.86
C ARG A 28 -6.73 -9.05 -4.10
N ARG A 29 -6.28 -9.14 -5.36
CA ARG A 29 -4.91 -9.56 -5.70
C ARG A 29 -3.91 -8.53 -5.21
N PHE A 30 -4.19 -7.25 -5.47
CA PHE A 30 -3.38 -6.13 -4.99
C PHE A 30 -3.24 -6.14 -3.46
N ARG A 31 -4.37 -6.18 -2.73
CA ARG A 31 -4.35 -6.25 -1.24
C ARG A 31 -3.52 -7.41 -0.72
N ARG A 32 -3.69 -8.60 -1.31
CA ARG A 32 -2.99 -9.81 -0.87
C ARG A 32 -1.49 -9.71 -1.09
N GLN A 33 -1.08 -9.22 -2.26
CA GLN A 33 0.34 -9.03 -2.57
C GLN A 33 1.00 -8.07 -1.57
N HIS A 34 0.37 -6.92 -1.33
CA HIS A 34 0.89 -5.92 -0.38
C HIS A 34 0.91 -6.44 1.06
N ALA A 35 -0.10 -7.19 1.49
CA ALA A 35 -0.10 -7.81 2.81
C ALA A 35 1.07 -8.78 3.00
N TYR A 36 1.39 -9.60 1.99
CA TYR A 36 2.51 -10.54 2.07
C TYR A 36 3.85 -9.81 2.07
N GLU A 37 3.99 -8.77 1.26
CA GLU A 37 5.17 -7.95 1.23
C GLU A 37 5.42 -7.25 2.56
N ALA A 38 4.37 -6.70 3.19
CA ALA A 38 4.47 -6.12 4.52
C ALA A 38 4.94 -7.12 5.59
N LEU A 39 4.52 -8.39 5.47
CA LEU A 39 4.98 -9.46 6.36
C LEU A 39 6.47 -9.78 6.12
N VAL A 40 6.91 -9.88 4.87
CA VAL A 40 8.32 -10.19 4.52
C VAL A 40 9.29 -9.12 5.07
N HIS A 41 8.87 -7.86 5.10
CA HIS A 41 9.68 -6.77 5.63
C HIS A 41 9.41 -6.47 7.11
N ASN A 42 8.65 -7.33 7.80
CA ASN A 42 8.34 -7.14 9.20
C ASN A 42 9.59 -7.34 10.09
N PRO A 43 9.80 -6.50 11.13
CA PRO A 43 10.90 -6.68 12.06
C PRO A 43 10.80 -7.99 12.87
N ASP A 44 9.58 -8.46 13.16
CA ASP A 44 9.36 -9.71 13.87
C ASP A 44 9.76 -10.91 13.00
N PRO A 45 10.67 -11.79 13.46
CA PRO A 45 11.18 -12.89 12.66
C PRO A 45 10.10 -13.91 12.27
N ILE A 46 9.12 -14.14 13.15
CA ILE A 46 8.02 -15.08 12.87
C ILE A 46 7.11 -14.50 11.79
N MET A 47 6.79 -13.21 11.86
CA MET A 47 6.02 -12.53 10.82
C MET A 47 6.71 -12.57 9.45
N ARG A 48 8.03 -12.37 9.45
CA ARG A 48 8.84 -12.44 8.23
C ARG A 48 8.85 -13.84 7.62
N GLU A 49 8.99 -14.87 8.46
CA GLU A 49 8.88 -16.26 8.04
C GLU A 49 7.52 -16.56 7.41
N ILE A 50 6.42 -16.16 8.06
CA ILE A 50 5.05 -16.31 7.53
C ILE A 50 4.92 -15.63 6.17
N GLY A 51 5.42 -14.39 6.05
CA GLY A 51 5.41 -13.64 4.80
C GLY A 51 6.14 -14.37 3.66
N GLN A 52 7.31 -14.94 3.96
CA GLN A 52 8.10 -15.69 2.98
C GLN A 52 7.37 -16.97 2.55
N GLN A 53 6.82 -17.73 3.49
CA GLN A 53 6.07 -18.96 3.17
C GLN A 53 4.80 -18.69 2.35
N LEU A 54 4.10 -17.57 2.61
CA LEU A 54 2.94 -17.13 1.83
C LEU A 54 3.34 -16.69 0.42
N ARG A 55 4.47 -16.00 0.27
CA ARG A 55 5.01 -15.56 -1.01
C ARG A 55 5.41 -16.76 -1.87
N ASP A 56 6.07 -17.75 -1.28
CA ASP A 56 6.54 -18.95 -1.96
C ASP A 56 5.41 -19.97 -2.20
N GLY A 57 4.24 -19.75 -1.61
CA GLY A 57 3.08 -20.64 -1.72
C GLY A 57 3.21 -21.93 -0.90
N ALA A 58 4.18 -21.99 0.02
CA ALA A 58 4.37 -23.12 0.94
C ALA A 58 3.18 -23.29 1.90
N ILE A 59 2.52 -22.18 2.26
CA ILE A 59 1.29 -22.18 3.04
C ILE A 59 0.23 -21.27 2.39
N ARG A 60 -1.04 -21.54 2.67
CA ARG A 60 -2.15 -20.64 2.33
C ARG A 60 -2.47 -19.74 3.54
N PRO A 61 -3.09 -18.56 3.35
CA PRO A 61 -3.53 -17.72 4.47
C PRO A 61 -4.37 -18.45 5.52
N ALA A 62 -5.20 -19.40 5.08
CA ALA A 62 -6.04 -20.19 5.98
C ALA A 62 -5.23 -21.13 6.88
N ASP A 63 -4.01 -21.50 6.48
CA ASP A 63 -3.14 -22.39 7.25
C ASP A 63 -2.48 -21.69 8.45
N ILE A 64 -2.36 -20.35 8.39
CA ILE A 64 -1.85 -19.53 9.50
C ILE A 64 -2.66 -19.78 10.78
N LEU A 65 -3.98 -19.88 10.65
CA LEU A 65 -4.90 -20.09 11.79
C LEU A 65 -4.81 -21.51 12.37
N ARG A 66 -4.15 -22.44 11.66
CA ARG A 66 -3.96 -23.83 12.12
C ARG A 66 -2.66 -24.01 12.89
N ILE A 67 -1.76 -23.04 12.82
CA ILE A 67 -0.45 -23.06 13.49
C ILE A 67 -0.55 -22.12 14.71
N PRO A 68 -0.56 -22.66 15.94
CA PRO A 68 -0.73 -21.85 17.16
C PRO A 68 0.30 -20.73 17.28
N GLU A 69 1.56 -21.00 16.92
CA GLU A 69 2.67 -20.05 17.01
C GLU A 69 2.45 -18.84 16.09
N TYR A 70 1.90 -19.08 14.90
CA TYR A 70 1.60 -18.03 13.93
C TYR A 70 0.40 -17.21 14.37
N THR A 71 -0.63 -17.87 14.88
CA THR A 71 -1.80 -17.19 15.46
C THR A 71 -1.40 -16.29 16.61
N GLU A 72 -0.52 -16.78 17.50
CA GLU A 72 0.00 -16.01 18.62
C GLU A 72 0.88 -14.84 18.17
N ALA A 73 1.69 -15.00 17.12
CA ALA A 73 2.44 -13.90 16.54
C ALA A 73 1.50 -12.78 16.05
N PHE A 74 0.41 -13.12 15.35
CA PHE A 74 -0.59 -12.14 14.92
C PHE A 74 -1.30 -11.47 16.09
N ARG A 75 -1.61 -12.21 17.16
CA ARG A 75 -2.18 -11.62 18.38
C ARG A 75 -1.24 -10.57 18.98
N ARG A 76 0.03 -10.90 19.20
CA ARG A 76 1.03 -9.95 19.72
C ARG A 76 1.23 -8.76 18.79
N GLY A 77 1.21 -8.98 17.48
CA GLY A 77 1.28 -7.92 16.48
C GLY A 77 0.09 -6.95 16.59
N ALA A 78 -1.11 -7.49 16.73
CA ALA A 78 -2.33 -6.72 16.92
C ALA A 78 -2.31 -5.92 18.23
N ASP A 79 -1.85 -6.52 19.34
CA ASP A 79 -1.73 -5.83 20.63
C ASP A 79 -0.75 -4.64 20.55
N ARG A 80 0.41 -4.84 19.90
CA ARG A 80 1.37 -3.76 19.66
C ARG A 80 0.81 -2.67 18.76
N ALA A 81 0.04 -3.04 17.73
CA ALA A 81 -0.61 -2.07 16.85
C ALA A 81 -1.66 -1.26 17.62
N ALA A 82 -2.48 -1.92 18.44
CA ALA A 82 -3.50 -1.28 19.27
C ALA A 82 -2.91 -0.24 20.24
N GLN A 83 -1.76 -0.53 20.84
CA GLN A 83 -1.03 0.41 21.71
C GLN A 83 -0.52 1.66 20.98
N ARG A 84 -0.46 1.64 19.64
CA ARG A 84 0.02 2.74 18.79
C ARG A 84 -1.10 3.45 18.04
N LEU A 85 -2.36 3.04 18.26
CA LEU A 85 -3.52 3.71 17.67
C LEU A 85 -3.72 5.06 18.37
N ASP A 86 -3.23 6.10 17.73
CA ASP A 86 -3.41 7.49 18.10
C ASP A 86 -4.25 8.16 17.00
N PRO A 87 -5.50 8.56 17.29
CA PRO A 87 -6.41 9.13 16.28
C PRO A 87 -5.81 10.31 15.50
N GLU A 88 -5.04 11.18 16.16
CA GLU A 88 -4.42 12.34 15.51
C GLU A 88 -3.38 11.89 14.48
N ARG A 89 -2.50 10.96 14.87
CA ARG A 89 -1.51 10.39 13.95
C ARG A 89 -2.14 9.62 12.79
N ILE A 90 -3.24 8.92 13.05
CA ILE A 90 -3.98 8.19 12.00
C ILE A 90 -4.55 9.19 10.97
N ALA A 91 -5.10 10.31 11.42
CA ALA A 91 -5.60 11.35 10.53
C ALA A 91 -4.45 11.93 9.68
N ASP A 92 -3.29 12.23 10.28
CA ASP A 92 -2.10 12.74 9.58
C ASP A 92 -1.57 11.74 8.53
N ASP A 93 -1.48 10.45 8.89
CA ASP A 93 -1.05 9.39 7.99
C ASP A 93 -2.01 9.25 6.80
N LEU A 94 -3.33 9.31 7.05
CA LEU A 94 -4.36 9.25 6.00
C LEU A 94 -4.27 10.45 5.05
N GLN A 95 -4.12 11.66 5.58
CA GLN A 95 -3.92 12.86 4.76
C GLN A 95 -2.68 12.75 3.88
N THR A 96 -1.57 12.26 4.45
CA THR A 96 -0.32 12.03 3.71
C THR A 96 -0.51 11.03 2.57
N MET A 97 -1.20 9.91 2.83
CA MET A 97 -1.50 8.90 1.80
C MET A 97 -2.38 9.45 0.68
N ILE A 98 -3.39 10.26 1.01
CA ILE A 98 -4.26 10.91 0.01
C ILE A 98 -3.45 11.84 -0.89
N ALA A 99 -2.58 12.67 -0.31
CA ALA A 99 -1.72 13.58 -1.06
C ALA A 99 -0.78 12.81 -2.01
N GLN A 100 -0.10 11.78 -1.51
CA GLN A 100 0.80 10.94 -2.30
C GLN A 100 0.07 10.21 -3.44
N ALA A 101 -1.14 9.71 -3.18
CA ALA A 101 -1.94 9.03 -4.20
C ALA A 101 -2.34 9.98 -5.34
N ARG A 102 -2.62 11.25 -5.04
CA ARG A 102 -2.91 12.28 -6.05
C ARG A 102 -1.70 12.62 -6.90
N ASP A 103 -0.53 12.75 -6.27
CA ASP A 103 0.72 13.08 -6.97
C ASP A 103 1.15 11.96 -7.92
N GLN A 104 1.03 10.69 -7.49
CA GLN A 104 1.32 9.53 -8.34
C GLN A 104 0.40 9.46 -9.57
N ASP A 105 -0.90 9.71 -9.39
CA ASP A 105 -1.86 9.75 -10.48
C ASP A 105 -1.58 10.88 -11.48
N ALA A 106 -1.09 12.02 -10.99
CA ALA A 106 -0.72 13.15 -11.85
C ALA A 106 0.52 12.84 -12.70
N ASP A 107 1.50 12.13 -12.13
CA ASP A 107 2.69 11.68 -12.86
C ASP A 107 2.37 10.58 -13.88
N ASP A 108 1.51 9.60 -13.53
CA ASP A 108 1.08 8.54 -14.46
C ASP A 108 0.25 9.09 -15.64
N ARG A 109 -0.45 10.21 -15.44
CA ARG A 109 -1.23 10.90 -16.49
C ARG A 109 -0.41 11.90 -17.30
N ARG A 110 0.85 12.19 -16.95
CA ARG A 110 1.70 13.01 -17.82
C ARG A 110 1.96 12.23 -19.10
N PRO A 111 1.59 12.75 -20.28
CA PRO A 111 1.97 12.11 -21.53
C PRO A 111 3.49 11.97 -21.54
N ALA A 112 3.99 10.79 -21.92
CA ALA A 112 5.41 10.58 -22.17
C ALA A 112 5.88 11.74 -23.02
N ARG A 113 6.72 12.59 -22.42
CA ARG A 113 7.28 13.81 -23.03
C ARG A 113 7.57 13.49 -24.48
N ASP A 114 6.93 14.17 -25.42
CA ASP A 114 7.16 14.01 -26.84
C ASP A 114 8.68 14.00 -27.08
N GLU A 115 9.27 12.82 -27.27
CA GLU A 115 10.55 12.74 -27.92
C GLU A 115 10.32 13.35 -29.29
N PRO A 116 11.11 14.36 -29.71
CA PRO A 116 10.95 14.92 -31.03
C PRO A 116 11.29 13.84 -32.05
N ARG A 117 10.26 13.15 -32.55
CA ARG A 117 10.30 12.41 -33.81
C ARG A 117 10.36 13.43 -34.95
N GLY A 118 11.54 14.00 -35.16
CA GLY A 118 11.98 14.47 -36.47
C GLY A 118 13.08 13.53 -36.94
N GLY A 119 12.91 12.59 -37.87
CA GLY A 119 11.97 12.56 -38.98
C GLY A 119 12.68 12.93 -40.29
N SER A 120 13.40 11.96 -40.86
CA SER A 120 13.61 11.74 -42.31
C SER A 120 14.30 12.84 -43.15
N GLY A 121 15.50 12.50 -43.63
CA GLY A 121 16.12 13.10 -44.80
C GLY A 121 17.00 12.11 -45.57
N GLY A 122 16.54 10.86 -45.73
CA GLY A 122 17.16 9.96 -46.70
C GLY A 122 16.67 10.31 -48.11
N LYS A 123 17.58 10.49 -49.06
CA LYS A 123 17.42 10.12 -50.48
C LYS A 123 18.79 10.17 -51.20
N PRO A 124 18.92 9.51 -52.38
CA PRO A 124 20.01 8.57 -52.62
C PRO A 124 20.88 8.90 -53.85
N ALA A 125 21.93 8.09 -54.04
CA ALA A 125 22.65 7.75 -55.27
C ALA A 125 23.29 8.88 -56.12
N ARG A 126 24.62 8.85 -56.21
CA ARG A 126 25.35 8.43 -57.42
C ARG A 126 26.73 7.91 -57.07
#